data_AF-A0A947R849-F1
#
_entry.id   AF-A0A947R849-F1
#
_cell.length_a   1.000
_cell.length_b   1.000
_cell.length_c   1.000
_cell.angle_alpha   90.00
_cell.angle_beta   90.00
_cell.angle_gamma   90.00
#
_symmetry.space_group_name_H-M   'P 1'
#
loop_
_entity.id
_entity.type
_entity.pdbx_description
1 polymer ?
#
loop_
_entity_poly.entity_id
_entity_poly.type
_entity_poly.pdbx_seq_one_letter_code
_entity_poly.pdbx_strand_id
1 'polypeptide(L)'
;MKKSGLLTFRKPGTWLNGFSVLLLFCLLTVFFIGCSGNALEFMADDNSKEAKLEEAMIALNDEDFDKAVSILEDMDPNDPDVKKYLSNAYSGQAGLDTFSLIETIQAINDSPSEGSIDLVGMILTDDHSGIFTGDEIDDKIAKFDKAIEAMLGIHSGTSKAFAMVNALTVDLVDLQEKLEDPDIENDVLVQLGLLGLNHAILSIAKIVLNDLEVAGITEITLTEAWLKAKYPDASHISIELTDEQQALLDSITLDLNLLSASIDALLDVVGDDNNELQDAFDEFLGKIDSNNDLMLTSAEFENYINNL
;
A
#
# COMPACT_ATOMS: atom_id res chain seq x y z
N MET A 1 40.26 -60.12 -81.31
CA MET A 1 40.24 -58.64 -81.31
C MET A 1 39.25 -58.17 -80.25
N LYS A 2 39.74 -57.43 -79.24
CA LYS A 2 38.97 -56.89 -78.09
C LYS A 2 38.04 -55.77 -78.56
N LYS A 3 36.77 -55.78 -78.14
CA LYS A 3 35.87 -54.62 -78.21
C LYS A 3 35.83 -53.96 -76.84
N SER A 4 36.37 -52.74 -76.78
CA SER A 4 36.30 -51.84 -75.63
C SER A 4 34.94 -51.14 -75.60
N GLY A 5 34.40 -50.98 -74.39
CA GLY A 5 33.10 -50.35 -74.13
C GLY A 5 33.11 -48.82 -74.21
N LEU A 6 31.91 -48.24 -74.23
CA LEU A 6 31.66 -46.82 -73.98
C LEU A 6 30.44 -46.72 -73.05
N LEU A 7 30.68 -46.42 -71.78
CA LEU A 7 29.66 -46.10 -70.78
C LEU A 7 29.43 -44.58 -70.83
N THR A 8 28.23 -44.16 -71.22
CA THR A 8 27.79 -42.76 -71.18
C THR A 8 27.15 -42.43 -69.83
N PHE A 9 27.79 -41.56 -69.06
CA PHE A 9 27.26 -40.98 -67.82
C PHE A 9 26.12 -39.99 -68.14
N ARG A 10 24.93 -40.23 -67.59
CA ARG A 10 23.76 -39.35 -67.69
C ARG A 10 23.79 -38.38 -66.50
N LYS A 11 23.84 -37.07 -66.77
CA LYS A 11 23.85 -36.02 -65.72
C LYS A 11 22.51 -36.01 -64.96
N PRO A 12 22.51 -35.94 -63.62
CA PRO A 12 21.29 -35.79 -62.83
C PRO A 12 20.64 -34.42 -63.07
N GLY A 13 19.32 -34.43 -63.23
CA GLY A 13 18.51 -33.30 -63.67
C GLY A 13 18.39 -32.19 -62.62
N THR A 14 18.51 -30.96 -63.10
CA THR A 14 18.47 -29.67 -62.38
C THR A 14 17.10 -29.28 -61.81
N TRP A 15 16.14 -30.19 -61.74
CA TRP A 15 14.74 -29.88 -61.36
C TRP A 15 14.47 -29.90 -59.84
N LEU A 16 15.32 -30.53 -59.03
CA LEU A 16 15.16 -30.53 -57.56
C LEU A 16 15.63 -29.23 -56.87
N ASN A 17 16.45 -28.42 -57.52
CA ASN A 17 17.00 -27.19 -56.91
C ASN A 17 16.03 -26.01 -56.98
N GLY A 18 15.12 -25.98 -57.97
CA GLY A 18 14.18 -24.87 -58.13
C GLY A 18 13.10 -24.83 -57.04
N PHE A 19 12.58 -26.00 -56.65
CA PHE A 19 11.50 -26.10 -55.66
C PHE A 19 11.99 -25.78 -54.24
N SER A 20 13.22 -26.20 -53.91
CA SER A 20 13.83 -25.93 -52.60
C SER A 20 14.14 -24.43 -52.42
N VAL A 21 14.60 -23.76 -53.48
CA VAL A 21 14.86 -22.31 -53.46
C VAL A 21 13.55 -21.51 -53.36
N LEU A 22 12.49 -21.93 -54.05
CA LEU A 22 11.19 -21.26 -53.97
C LEU A 22 10.57 -21.39 -52.57
N LEU A 23 10.66 -22.57 -51.94
CA LEU A 23 10.09 -22.82 -50.62
C LEU A 23 10.87 -22.07 -49.53
N LEU A 24 12.20 -22.01 -49.64
CA LEU A 24 13.04 -21.18 -48.76
C LEU A 24 12.73 -19.68 -48.93
N PHE A 25 12.47 -19.21 -50.15
CA PHE A 25 12.12 -17.81 -50.42
C PHE A 25 10.71 -17.46 -49.91
N CYS A 26 9.74 -18.36 -50.00
CA CYS A 26 8.43 -18.21 -49.37
C CYS A 26 8.53 -18.18 -47.83
N LEU A 27 9.41 -18.99 -47.24
CA LEU A 27 9.58 -19.02 -45.78
C LEU A 27 10.30 -17.77 -45.27
N LEU A 28 11.28 -17.25 -46.01
CA LEU A 28 11.96 -15.98 -45.70
C LEU A 28 11.06 -14.75 -45.86
N THR A 29 10.14 -14.75 -46.82
CA THR A 29 9.21 -13.60 -47.02
C THR A 29 8.17 -13.47 -45.91
N VAL A 30 7.81 -14.56 -45.23
CA VAL A 30 6.95 -14.51 -44.03
C VAL A 30 7.66 -13.79 -42.86
N PHE A 31 8.99 -13.89 -42.75
CA PHE A 31 9.75 -13.16 -41.72
C PHE A 31 9.86 -11.65 -42.00
N PHE A 32 9.86 -11.21 -43.26
CA PHE A 32 9.97 -9.79 -43.59
C PHE A 32 8.64 -9.01 -43.55
N ILE A 33 7.50 -9.70 -43.68
CA ILE A 33 6.16 -9.09 -43.51
C ILE A 33 5.83 -8.88 -42.00
N GLY A 34 6.57 -9.53 -41.09
CA GLY A 34 6.37 -9.44 -39.64
C GLY A 34 7.14 -8.34 -38.90
N CYS A 35 7.91 -7.48 -39.58
CA CYS A 35 8.77 -6.50 -38.89
C CYS A 35 8.09 -5.19 -38.46
N SER A 36 6.78 -4.99 -38.69
CA SER A 36 6.11 -3.74 -38.30
C SER A 36 4.69 -3.91 -37.73
N GLY A 37 4.34 -5.10 -37.27
CA GLY A 37 3.04 -5.29 -36.63
C GLY A 37 3.01 -6.58 -35.85
N ASN A 38 2.71 -6.44 -34.55
CA ASN A 38 2.09 -7.27 -33.50
C ASN A 38 1.57 -8.70 -33.82
N ALA A 39 1.99 -9.36 -34.90
CA ALA A 39 1.56 -10.69 -35.29
C ALA A 39 2.12 -11.80 -34.39
N LEU A 40 3.03 -11.46 -33.47
CA LEU A 40 3.54 -12.36 -32.43
C LEU A 40 2.97 -12.08 -31.03
N GLU A 41 2.19 -11.01 -30.84
CA GLU A 41 1.54 -10.70 -29.55
C GLU A 41 0.56 -11.81 -29.16
N PHE A 42 -0.20 -12.36 -30.13
CA PHE A 42 -1.09 -13.51 -29.91
C PHE A 42 -0.40 -14.83 -29.51
N MET A 43 0.93 -14.92 -29.63
CA MET A 43 1.71 -16.08 -29.19
C MET A 43 2.44 -15.86 -27.86
N ALA A 44 2.44 -14.64 -27.32
CA ALA A 44 2.80 -14.40 -25.94
C ALA A 44 1.60 -14.82 -25.07
N ASP A 45 1.84 -15.69 -24.09
CA ASP A 45 0.81 -16.13 -23.15
C ASP A 45 0.65 -15.05 -22.08
N ASP A 46 -0.08 -13.97 -22.42
CA ASP A 46 -0.34 -12.82 -21.56
C ASP A 46 -1.18 -13.18 -20.31
N ASN A 47 -1.63 -14.44 -20.19
CA ASN A 47 -2.41 -14.93 -19.05
C ASN A 47 -1.58 -15.64 -17.97
N SER A 48 -0.26 -15.74 -18.15
CA SER A 48 0.60 -16.30 -17.10
C SER A 48 0.57 -15.42 -15.84
N LYS A 49 0.78 -16.03 -14.67
CA LYS A 49 0.85 -15.30 -13.40
C LYS A 49 1.92 -14.20 -13.49
N GLU A 50 3.07 -14.53 -14.06
CA GLU A 50 4.22 -13.64 -14.20
C GLU A 50 3.91 -12.44 -15.09
N ALA A 51 3.21 -12.64 -16.22
CA ALA A 51 2.82 -11.55 -17.10
C ALA A 51 1.83 -10.58 -16.42
N LYS A 52 0.85 -11.11 -15.68
CA LYS A 52 -0.10 -10.28 -14.91
C LYS A 52 0.60 -9.50 -13.79
N LEU A 53 1.53 -10.14 -13.07
CA LEU A 53 2.30 -9.48 -12.03
C LEU A 53 3.16 -8.35 -12.62
N GLU A 54 3.84 -8.61 -13.74
CA GLU A 54 4.62 -7.60 -14.46
C GLU A 54 3.73 -6.44 -14.94
N GLU A 55 2.55 -6.73 -15.50
CA GLU A 55 1.61 -5.68 -15.91
C GLU A 55 1.11 -4.85 -14.73
N ALA A 56 0.79 -5.48 -13.59
CA ALA A 56 0.41 -4.78 -12.38
C ALA A 56 1.54 -3.90 -11.84
N MET A 57 2.78 -4.38 -11.88
CA MET A 57 3.96 -3.60 -11.48
C MET A 57 4.22 -2.41 -12.42
N ILE A 58 3.99 -2.57 -13.73
CA ILE A 58 4.04 -1.44 -14.67
C ILE A 58 2.97 -0.41 -14.31
N ALA A 59 1.73 -0.84 -14.04
CA ALA A 59 0.66 0.06 -13.63
C ALA A 59 0.99 0.81 -12.32
N LEU A 60 1.55 0.12 -11.32
CA LEU A 60 2.03 0.76 -10.08
C LEU A 60 3.10 1.83 -10.33
N ASN A 61 4.08 1.53 -11.20
CA ASN A 61 5.14 2.47 -11.53
C ASN A 61 4.64 3.68 -12.34
N ASP A 62 3.57 3.49 -13.12
CA ASP A 62 2.90 4.54 -13.88
C ASP A 62 1.83 5.30 -13.05
N GLU A 63 1.75 5.02 -11.73
CA GLU A 63 0.76 5.57 -10.79
C GLU A 63 -0.71 5.26 -11.19
N ASP A 64 -0.93 4.28 -12.06
CA ASP A 64 -2.25 3.78 -12.46
C ASP A 64 -2.73 2.73 -11.45
N PHE A 65 -2.98 3.19 -10.22
CA PHE A 65 -3.34 2.31 -9.10
C PHE A 65 -4.66 1.57 -9.33
N ASP A 66 -5.63 2.20 -10.02
CA ASP A 66 -6.90 1.56 -10.38
C ASP A 66 -6.67 0.33 -11.27
N LYS A 67 -5.81 0.46 -12.28
CA LYS A 67 -5.43 -0.67 -13.14
C LYS A 67 -4.69 -1.74 -12.35
N ALA A 68 -3.75 -1.35 -11.48
CA ALA A 68 -3.02 -2.29 -10.64
C ALA A 68 -3.96 -3.12 -9.76
N VAL A 69 -4.88 -2.47 -9.03
CA VAL A 69 -5.90 -3.15 -8.21
C VAL A 69 -6.72 -4.12 -9.06
N SER A 70 -7.24 -3.66 -10.21
CA SER A 70 -8.07 -4.51 -11.07
C SER A 70 -7.35 -5.78 -11.55
N ILE A 71 -6.03 -5.72 -11.79
CA ILE A 71 -5.25 -6.91 -12.19
C ILE A 71 -5.02 -7.83 -11.00
N LEU A 72 -4.64 -7.26 -9.85
CA LEU A 72 -4.20 -7.99 -8.67
C LEU A 72 -5.36 -8.68 -7.93
N GLU A 73 -6.56 -8.08 -7.89
CA GLU A 73 -7.76 -8.71 -7.30
C GLU A 73 -8.20 -9.98 -8.02
N ASP A 74 -7.86 -10.12 -9.31
CA ASP A 74 -8.15 -11.30 -10.13
C ASP A 74 -7.11 -12.43 -9.94
N MET A 75 -6.05 -12.20 -9.15
CA MET A 75 -4.98 -13.17 -8.87
C MET A 75 -5.24 -13.97 -7.59
N ASP A 76 -4.41 -14.99 -7.29
CA ASP A 76 -4.50 -15.72 -6.02
C ASP A 76 -4.08 -14.79 -4.88
N PRO A 77 -4.97 -14.45 -3.95
CA PRO A 77 -4.66 -13.43 -2.98
C PRO A 77 -3.96 -13.99 -1.73
N ASN A 78 -3.67 -15.30 -1.70
CA ASN A 78 -2.74 -15.87 -0.73
C ASN A 78 -1.29 -15.76 -1.19
N ASP A 79 -1.05 -15.37 -2.44
CA ASP A 79 0.27 -15.19 -2.99
C ASP A 79 0.98 -13.98 -2.36
N PRO A 80 2.17 -14.15 -1.75
CA PRO A 80 2.85 -13.05 -1.06
C PRO A 80 3.12 -11.82 -1.93
N ASP A 81 3.46 -12.02 -3.20
CA ASP A 81 3.72 -10.91 -4.13
C ASP A 81 2.42 -10.15 -4.43
N VAL A 82 1.30 -10.87 -4.62
CA VAL A 82 -0.01 -10.26 -4.86
C VAL A 82 -0.44 -9.44 -3.66
N LYS A 83 -0.30 -9.96 -2.43
CA LYS A 83 -0.64 -9.22 -1.20
C LYS A 83 0.13 -7.90 -1.10
N LYS A 84 1.45 -7.96 -1.30
CA LYS A 84 2.34 -6.79 -1.24
C LYS A 84 1.95 -5.75 -2.29
N TYR A 85 1.81 -6.14 -3.55
CA TYR A 85 1.50 -5.19 -4.61
C TYR A 85 0.07 -4.65 -4.52
N LEU A 86 -0.89 -5.47 -4.07
CA LEU A 86 -2.27 -5.04 -3.88
C LEU A 86 -2.37 -4.03 -2.74
N SER A 87 -1.67 -4.29 -1.63
CA SER A 87 -1.54 -3.32 -0.53
C SER A 87 -0.96 -1.99 -1.02
N ASN A 88 0.11 -2.03 -1.81
CA ASN A 88 0.74 -0.83 -2.36
C ASN A 88 -0.18 -0.09 -3.35
N ALA A 89 -0.95 -0.82 -4.15
CA ALA A 89 -1.93 -0.21 -5.05
C ALA A 89 -3.02 0.53 -4.25
N TYR A 90 -3.54 -0.10 -3.19
CA TYR A 90 -4.53 0.52 -2.33
C TYR A 90 -3.99 1.72 -1.55
N SER A 91 -2.77 1.65 -1.01
CA SER A 91 -2.14 2.79 -0.36
C SER A 91 -1.86 3.93 -1.35
N GLY A 92 -1.46 3.60 -2.59
CA GLY A 92 -1.29 4.55 -3.67
C GLY A 92 -2.60 5.28 -4.03
N GLN A 93 -3.73 4.56 -4.12
CA GLN A 93 -5.05 5.18 -4.29
C GLN A 93 -5.40 6.14 -3.13
N ALA A 94 -4.87 5.91 -1.94
CA ALA A 94 -5.06 6.78 -0.77
C ALA A 94 -4.16 8.02 -0.80
N GLY A 95 -3.26 8.13 -1.78
CA GLY A 95 -2.26 9.20 -1.88
C GLY A 95 -0.96 8.92 -1.15
N LEU A 96 -0.78 7.71 -0.58
CA LEU A 96 0.50 7.32 0.00
C LEU A 96 1.44 6.83 -1.10
N ASP A 97 2.24 7.76 -1.61
CA ASP A 97 3.41 7.44 -2.43
C ASP A 97 4.67 7.39 -1.55
N THR A 98 5.35 6.25 -1.58
CA THR A 98 6.61 6.04 -0.84
C THR A 98 7.74 6.96 -1.32
N PHE A 99 7.72 7.44 -2.57
CA PHE A 99 8.66 8.46 -3.03
C PHE A 99 8.32 9.84 -2.46
N SER A 100 7.04 10.22 -2.45
CA SER A 100 6.54 11.42 -1.76
C SER A 100 6.90 11.45 -0.26
N LEU A 101 6.92 10.29 0.42
CA LEU A 101 7.37 10.19 1.81
C LEU A 101 8.82 10.68 2.01
N ILE A 102 9.75 10.32 1.12
CA ILE A 102 11.15 10.76 1.21
C ILE A 102 11.29 12.27 0.95
N GLU A 103 10.58 12.78 -0.05
CA GLU A 103 10.60 14.22 -0.36
C GLU A 103 10.00 15.04 0.77
N THR A 104 8.91 14.55 1.38
CA THR A 104 8.28 15.23 2.50
C THR A 104 9.15 15.19 3.76
N ILE A 105 9.78 14.05 4.08
CA ILE A 105 10.76 13.97 5.18
C ILE A 105 11.92 14.97 4.98
N GLN A 106 12.38 15.17 3.74
CA GLN A 106 13.42 16.16 3.44
C GLN A 106 12.92 17.60 3.64
N ALA A 107 11.69 17.91 3.19
CA ALA A 107 11.07 19.22 3.40
C ALA A 107 10.91 19.56 4.89
N ILE A 108 10.57 18.56 5.72
CA ILE A 108 10.44 18.71 7.18
C ILE A 108 11.79 18.91 7.86
N ASN A 109 12.84 18.21 7.45
CA ASN A 109 14.17 18.44 8.02
C ASN A 109 14.66 19.90 7.84
N ASP A 110 14.14 20.58 6.82
CA ASP A 110 14.40 22.01 6.57
C ASP A 110 13.44 22.95 7.35
N SER A 111 12.35 22.42 7.93
CA SER A 111 11.33 23.10 8.74
C SER A 111 11.27 22.55 10.18
N PRO A 112 11.96 23.17 11.16
CA PRO A 112 12.20 22.60 12.49
C PRO A 112 11.00 22.55 13.46
N SER A 113 9.75 22.46 13.00
CA SER A 113 8.57 22.42 13.90
C SER A 113 7.36 21.64 13.40
N GLU A 114 7.49 20.72 12.47
CA GLU A 114 6.34 19.99 11.92
C GLU A 114 6.18 18.65 12.65
N GLY A 115 5.03 18.47 13.33
CA GLY A 115 4.68 17.24 14.05
C GLY A 115 4.33 16.09 13.09
N SER A 116 4.13 14.88 13.62
CA SER A 116 3.81 13.70 12.78
C SER A 116 2.47 13.83 12.05
N ILE A 117 1.52 14.55 12.64
CA ILE A 117 0.21 14.87 12.03
C ILE A 117 0.41 15.75 10.79
N ASP A 118 1.24 16.78 10.88
CA ASP A 118 1.55 17.72 9.80
C ASP A 118 2.17 16.98 8.61
N LEU A 119 3.12 16.07 8.87
CA LEU A 119 3.75 15.22 7.85
C LEU A 119 2.70 14.42 7.06
N VAL A 120 1.83 13.70 7.76
CA VAL A 120 0.81 12.87 7.11
C VAL A 120 -0.20 13.72 6.35
N GLY A 121 -0.58 14.88 6.90
CA GLY A 121 -1.44 15.82 6.19
C GLY A 121 -0.86 16.23 4.84
N MET A 122 0.42 16.61 4.81
CA MET A 122 1.10 17.02 3.58
C MET A 122 1.32 15.88 2.59
N ILE A 123 1.62 14.67 3.06
CA ILE A 123 1.84 13.50 2.18
C ILE A 123 0.54 13.09 1.49
N LEU A 124 -0.57 13.05 2.23
CA LEU A 124 -1.82 12.49 1.73
C LEU A 124 -2.67 13.50 0.94
N THR A 125 -2.20 14.74 0.76
CA THR A 125 -2.85 15.73 -0.09
C THR A 125 -2.03 16.01 -1.34
N ASP A 126 -2.67 15.95 -2.51
CA ASP A 126 -2.01 16.18 -3.81
C ASP A 126 -1.39 17.58 -3.93
N ASP A 127 -1.91 18.55 -3.18
CA ASP A 127 -1.43 19.94 -3.16
C ASP A 127 -0.57 20.28 -1.93
N HIS A 128 -0.25 19.29 -1.10
CA HIS A 128 0.46 19.42 0.17
C HIS A 128 -0.16 20.42 1.15
N SER A 129 -1.45 20.75 1.01
CA SER A 129 -2.12 21.69 1.90
C SER A 129 -2.42 21.10 3.28
N GLY A 130 -2.49 19.77 3.37
CA GLY A 130 -2.99 19.06 4.55
C GLY A 130 -4.47 19.33 4.82
N ILE A 131 -5.22 19.89 3.86
CA ILE A 131 -6.65 20.16 3.99
C ILE A 131 -7.44 18.99 3.46
N PHE A 132 -8.37 18.47 4.26
CA PHE A 132 -9.26 17.38 3.88
C PHE A 132 -10.72 17.72 4.18
N THR A 133 -11.60 17.31 3.28
CA THR A 133 -13.04 17.18 3.53
C THR A 133 -13.36 15.85 4.19
N GLY A 134 -14.55 15.75 4.81
CA GLY A 134 -15.00 14.48 5.41
C GLY A 134 -15.07 13.32 4.42
N ASP A 135 -15.54 13.58 3.20
CA ASP A 135 -15.64 12.56 2.14
C ASP A 135 -14.25 12.06 1.69
N GLU A 136 -13.26 12.95 1.60
CA GLU A 136 -11.88 12.58 1.28
C GLU A 136 -11.23 11.73 2.37
N ILE A 137 -11.49 12.05 3.64
CA ILE A 137 -11.01 11.23 4.77
C ILE A 137 -11.63 9.83 4.71
N ASP A 138 -12.95 9.73 4.50
CA ASP A 138 -13.65 8.44 4.45
C ASP A 138 -13.13 7.56 3.32
N ASP A 139 -12.91 8.14 2.14
CA ASP A 139 -12.37 7.43 0.99
C ASP A 139 -10.92 6.94 1.24
N LYS A 140 -10.07 7.77 1.83
CA LYS A 140 -8.69 7.39 2.16
C LYS A 140 -8.62 6.33 3.27
N ILE A 141 -9.43 6.44 4.32
CA ILE A 141 -9.56 5.41 5.37
C ILE A 141 -9.95 4.07 4.73
N ALA A 142 -10.99 4.06 3.88
CA ALA A 142 -11.44 2.83 3.23
C ALA A 142 -10.38 2.19 2.32
N LYS A 143 -9.46 2.97 1.76
CA LYS A 143 -8.35 2.47 0.95
C LYS A 143 -7.22 1.91 1.83
N PHE A 144 -6.90 2.56 2.95
CA PHE A 144 -5.94 2.03 3.91
C PHE A 144 -6.44 0.74 4.58
N ASP A 145 -7.73 0.65 4.91
CA ASP A 145 -8.36 -0.59 5.37
C ASP A 145 -8.04 -1.75 4.41
N LYS A 146 -8.31 -1.54 3.12
CA LYS A 146 -8.03 -2.55 2.09
C LYS A 146 -6.55 -2.86 1.93
N ALA A 147 -5.67 -1.87 2.09
CA ALA A 147 -4.23 -2.09 2.04
C ALA A 147 -3.76 -3.00 3.19
N ILE A 148 -4.19 -2.69 4.42
CA ILE A 148 -3.89 -3.48 5.62
C ILE A 148 -4.48 -4.89 5.50
N GLU A 149 -5.74 -5.02 5.05
CA GLU A 149 -6.40 -6.31 4.80
C GLU A 149 -5.63 -7.17 3.78
N ALA A 150 -5.23 -6.57 2.65
CA ALA A 150 -4.45 -7.26 1.62
C ALA A 150 -3.12 -7.77 2.18
N MET A 151 -2.41 -6.93 2.95
CA MET A 151 -1.11 -7.29 3.53
C MET A 151 -1.23 -8.42 4.57
N LEU A 152 -2.24 -8.34 5.45
CA LEU A 152 -2.52 -9.40 6.44
C LEU A 152 -3.15 -10.65 5.81
N GLY A 153 -3.50 -10.61 4.51
CA GLY A 153 -4.21 -11.68 3.82
C GLY A 153 -5.62 -11.94 4.33
N ILE A 154 -6.25 -10.94 4.96
CA ILE A 154 -7.58 -11.02 5.53
C ILE A 154 -8.58 -10.69 4.42
N HIS A 155 -9.30 -11.71 3.93
CA HIS A 155 -10.34 -11.55 2.92
C HIS A 155 -11.69 -11.27 3.58
N SER A 156 -11.86 -10.07 4.11
CA SER A 156 -13.13 -9.63 4.66
C SER A 156 -14.00 -9.10 3.50
N GLY A 157 -15.01 -9.87 3.07
CA GLY A 157 -15.89 -9.51 1.96
C GLY A 157 -16.87 -8.35 2.27
N THR A 158 -16.61 -7.54 3.29
CA THR A 158 -17.51 -6.51 3.81
C THR A 158 -16.72 -5.31 4.31
N SER A 159 -16.38 -4.37 3.42
CA SER A 159 -15.91 -3.06 3.88
C SER A 159 -17.08 -2.26 4.47
N LYS A 160 -16.93 -1.81 5.72
CA LYS A 160 -17.75 -0.73 6.31
C LYS A 160 -17.03 -0.04 7.49
N ALA A 161 -15.72 0.19 7.35
CA ALA A 161 -14.70 0.00 8.40
C ALA A 161 -14.56 -1.50 8.70
N PHE A 162 -13.47 -1.94 9.32
CA PHE A 162 -13.53 -2.86 10.46
C PHE A 162 -15.00 -3.17 10.85
N ALA A 163 -15.63 -4.27 10.42
CA ALA A 163 -17.09 -4.43 10.44
C ALA A 163 -17.64 -4.69 11.85
N MET A 164 -17.25 -3.82 12.79
CA MET A 164 -17.24 -3.94 14.24
C MET A 164 -16.07 -4.88 14.61
N VAL A 165 -15.00 -4.47 15.27
CA VAL A 165 -14.98 -4.22 16.72
C VAL A 165 -15.86 -5.15 17.60
N ASN A 166 -16.90 -5.81 17.09
CA ASN A 166 -17.69 -6.81 17.81
C ASN A 166 -16.93 -8.11 18.10
N ALA A 167 -15.72 -8.27 17.57
CA ALA A 167 -14.81 -9.37 17.85
C ALA A 167 -13.54 -8.93 18.61
N LEU A 168 -13.39 -7.66 19.00
CA LEU A 168 -12.09 -7.01 19.32
C LEU A 168 -11.23 -7.69 20.41
N THR A 169 -11.82 -8.47 21.32
CA THR A 169 -11.03 -9.20 22.33
C THR A 169 -10.51 -10.54 21.84
N VAL A 170 -11.11 -11.13 20.81
CA VAL A 170 -10.65 -12.39 20.21
C VAL A 170 -9.69 -12.09 19.06
N ASP A 171 -9.96 -11.05 18.27
CA ASP A 171 -9.16 -10.75 17.07
C ASP A 171 -7.87 -9.97 17.35
N LEU A 172 -7.78 -9.15 18.40
CA LEU A 172 -6.50 -8.51 18.75
C LEU A 172 -5.48 -9.52 19.26
N VAL A 173 -5.93 -10.56 19.97
CA VAL A 173 -5.07 -11.67 20.40
C VAL A 173 -4.60 -12.47 19.18
N ASP A 174 -5.51 -12.80 18.25
CA ASP A 174 -5.15 -13.51 17.03
C ASP A 174 -4.24 -12.67 16.12
N LEU A 175 -4.40 -11.34 16.12
CA LEU A 175 -3.51 -10.44 15.40
C LEU A 175 -2.14 -10.35 16.07
N GLN A 176 -2.06 -10.20 17.40
CA GLN A 176 -0.79 -10.22 18.11
C GLN A 176 -0.06 -11.54 17.85
N GLU A 177 -0.75 -12.68 17.91
CA GLU A 177 -0.18 -13.98 17.54
C GLU A 177 0.34 -14.00 16.10
N LYS A 178 -0.38 -13.36 15.15
CA LYS A 178 0.10 -13.21 13.78
C LYS A 178 1.32 -12.30 13.67
N LEU A 179 1.33 -11.14 14.32
CA LEU A 179 2.44 -10.18 14.26
C LEU A 179 3.71 -10.74 14.91
N GLU A 180 3.55 -11.62 15.90
CA GLU A 180 4.64 -12.38 16.54
C GLU A 180 5.05 -13.64 15.75
N ASP A 181 4.37 -13.96 14.64
CA ASP A 181 4.73 -15.10 13.81
C ASP A 181 6.13 -14.87 13.21
N PRO A 182 7.12 -15.71 13.56
CA PRO A 182 8.50 -15.55 13.08
C PRO A 182 8.64 -15.72 11.56
N ASP A 183 7.61 -16.22 10.88
CA ASP A 183 7.56 -16.33 9.42
C ASP A 183 7.11 -15.02 8.73
N ILE A 184 6.64 -14.00 9.47
CA ILE A 184 6.39 -12.67 8.89
C ILE A 184 7.72 -11.94 8.69
N GLU A 185 7.94 -11.51 7.45
CA GLU A 185 9.14 -10.74 7.08
C GLU A 185 9.10 -9.33 7.70
N ASN A 186 10.23 -8.84 8.22
CA ASN A 186 10.34 -7.49 8.79
C ASN A 186 9.86 -6.41 7.81
N ASP A 187 10.10 -6.56 6.50
CA ASP A 187 9.63 -5.62 5.47
C ASP A 187 8.09 -5.51 5.45
N VAL A 188 7.37 -6.58 5.78
CA VAL A 188 5.90 -6.59 5.87
C VAL A 188 5.45 -5.84 7.14
N LEU A 189 6.10 -6.10 8.28
CA LEU A 189 5.82 -5.38 9.53
C LEU A 189 6.06 -3.87 9.37
N VAL A 190 7.15 -3.48 8.70
CA VAL A 190 7.46 -2.07 8.42
C VAL A 190 6.38 -1.42 7.56
N GLN A 191 5.93 -2.11 6.49
CA GLN A 191 4.84 -1.60 5.66
C GLN A 191 3.53 -1.48 6.45
N LEU A 192 3.19 -2.46 7.29
CA LEU A 192 2.01 -2.40 8.15
C LEU A 192 2.05 -1.24 9.14
N GLY A 193 3.21 -0.96 9.75
CA GLY A 193 3.36 0.20 10.64
C GLY A 193 3.17 1.54 9.92
N LEU A 194 3.69 1.68 8.70
CA LEU A 194 3.48 2.88 7.88
C LEU A 194 2.01 3.06 7.50
N LEU A 195 1.32 1.98 7.10
CA LEU A 195 -0.12 2.01 6.82
C LEU A 195 -0.91 2.38 8.07
N GLY A 196 -0.61 1.74 9.20
CA GLY A 196 -1.25 1.99 10.49
C GLY A 196 -1.07 3.45 10.94
N LEU A 197 0.13 4.02 10.83
CA LEU A 197 0.35 5.43 11.18
C LEU A 197 -0.54 6.40 10.38
N ASN A 198 -0.60 6.23 9.05
CA ASN A 198 -1.42 7.08 8.19
C ASN A 198 -2.92 6.87 8.46
N HIS A 199 -3.34 5.62 8.63
CA HIS A 199 -4.70 5.26 8.97
C HIS A 199 -5.15 5.83 10.33
N ALA A 200 -4.30 5.74 11.35
CA ALA A 200 -4.55 6.29 12.68
C ALA A 200 -4.74 7.81 12.62
N ILE A 201 -3.86 8.53 11.94
CA ILE A 201 -3.94 9.98 11.84
C ILE A 201 -5.20 10.43 11.10
N LEU A 202 -5.60 9.74 10.02
CA LEU A 202 -6.88 10.01 9.34
C LEU A 202 -8.09 9.68 10.23
N SER A 203 -8.03 8.60 11.02
CA SER A 203 -9.08 8.24 11.97
C SER A 203 -9.23 9.31 13.06
N ILE A 204 -8.12 9.83 13.59
CA ILE A 204 -8.11 10.98 14.50
C ILE A 204 -8.74 12.20 13.83
N ALA A 205 -8.36 12.49 12.58
CA ALA A 205 -8.90 13.60 11.80
C ALA A 205 -10.42 13.48 11.62
N LYS A 206 -10.93 12.27 11.34
CA LYS A 206 -12.36 11.99 11.20
C LYS A 206 -13.11 12.20 12.51
N ILE A 207 -12.58 11.70 13.63
CA ILE A 207 -13.20 11.87 14.95
C ILE A 207 -13.31 13.37 15.28
N VAL A 208 -12.22 14.13 15.08
CA VAL A 208 -12.18 15.59 15.29
C VAL A 208 -13.14 16.32 14.36
N LEU A 209 -13.16 15.98 13.05
CA LEU A 209 -14.03 16.64 12.09
C LEU A 209 -15.51 16.43 12.44
N ASN A 210 -15.89 15.21 12.84
CA ASN A 210 -17.25 14.89 13.27
C ASN A 210 -17.66 15.70 14.51
N ASP A 211 -16.75 15.88 15.48
CA ASP A 211 -16.97 16.75 16.64
C ASP A 211 -17.17 18.22 16.22
N LEU A 212 -16.37 18.71 15.27
CA LEU A 212 -16.44 20.09 14.80
C LEU A 212 -17.59 20.36 13.81
N GLU A 213 -18.21 19.33 13.24
CA GLU A 213 -19.32 19.47 12.29
C GLU A 213 -20.53 20.16 12.95
N VAL A 214 -20.76 19.98 14.26
CA VAL A 214 -21.83 20.70 14.98
C VAL A 214 -21.61 22.22 15.00
N ALA A 215 -20.37 22.67 14.82
CA ALA A 215 -19.99 24.08 14.67
C ALA A 215 -20.01 24.55 13.19
N GLY A 216 -20.39 23.68 12.25
CA GLY A 216 -20.45 23.96 10.81
C GLY A 216 -19.10 23.89 10.10
N ILE A 217 -18.10 23.22 10.69
CA ILE A 217 -16.81 22.98 10.07
C ILE A 217 -16.91 21.68 9.25
N THR A 218 -16.59 21.75 7.96
CA THR A 218 -16.69 20.62 7.03
C THR A 218 -15.34 20.19 6.44
N GLU A 219 -14.28 20.91 6.81
CA GLU A 219 -12.91 20.65 6.39
C GLU A 219 -11.97 20.78 7.59
N ILE A 220 -10.91 19.97 7.59
CA ILE A 220 -9.86 19.96 8.60
C ILE A 220 -8.52 20.24 7.93
N THR A 221 -7.69 21.08 8.56
CA THR A 221 -6.27 21.16 8.22
C THR A 221 -5.52 20.28 9.20
N LEU A 222 -4.97 19.17 8.71
CA LEU A 222 -4.31 18.14 9.51
C LEU A 222 -2.91 18.61 9.94
N THR A 223 -2.88 19.52 10.91
CA THR A 223 -1.67 20.02 11.57
C THR A 223 -1.92 20.15 13.07
N GLU A 224 -0.90 19.91 13.89
CA GLU A 224 -1.00 20.08 15.34
C GLU A 224 -1.41 21.51 15.70
N ALA A 225 -0.87 22.51 14.99
CA ALA A 225 -1.20 23.91 15.21
C ALA A 225 -2.67 24.24 14.95
N TRP A 226 -3.27 23.66 13.90
CA TRP A 226 -4.69 23.85 13.61
C TRP A 226 -5.56 23.17 14.65
N LEU A 227 -5.23 21.93 15.04
CA LEU A 227 -5.94 21.18 16.09
C LEU A 227 -5.93 21.97 17.40
N LYS A 228 -4.75 22.42 17.84
CA LYS A 228 -4.58 23.26 19.04
C LYS A 228 -5.40 24.56 18.97
N ALA A 229 -5.48 25.18 17.80
CA ALA A 229 -6.25 26.41 17.61
C ALA A 229 -7.77 26.19 17.65
N LYS A 230 -8.26 25.00 17.28
CA LYS A 230 -9.68 24.63 17.42
C LYS A 230 -10.06 24.23 18.83
N TYR A 231 -9.08 23.76 19.60
CA TYR A 231 -9.23 23.36 20.98
C TYR A 231 -8.38 24.21 21.94
N PRO A 232 -8.58 25.55 21.98
CA PRO A 232 -7.76 26.42 22.80
C PRO A 232 -8.07 26.22 24.28
N ASP A 233 -7.08 25.76 25.05
CA ASP A 233 -7.03 25.72 26.52
C ASP A 233 -8.16 24.95 27.22
N ALA A 234 -7.92 23.67 27.57
CA ALA A 234 -8.40 22.92 28.76
C ALA A 234 -9.86 23.05 29.25
N SER A 235 -10.77 23.66 28.49
CA SER A 235 -12.20 23.43 28.66
C SER A 235 -12.44 22.03 28.16
N HIS A 236 -12.28 21.04 29.06
CA HIS A 236 -12.45 19.61 28.82
C HIS A 236 -13.40 19.38 27.64
N ILE A 237 -12.84 19.08 26.48
CA ILE A 237 -13.63 18.57 25.38
C ILE A 237 -14.10 17.22 25.89
N SER A 238 -15.40 17.12 26.16
CA SER A 238 -16.03 15.81 26.29
C SER A 238 -16.46 15.47 24.88
N ILE A 239 -15.63 14.70 24.20
CA ILE A 239 -15.99 14.17 22.89
C ILE A 239 -16.94 13.02 23.20
N GLU A 240 -18.24 13.27 23.14
CA GLU A 240 -19.22 12.19 23.19
C GLU A 240 -19.11 11.39 21.89
N LEU A 241 -18.29 10.34 21.92
CA LEU A 241 -18.09 9.45 20.77
C LEU A 241 -19.41 8.72 20.47
N THR A 242 -19.85 8.85 19.23
CA THR A 242 -20.86 7.95 18.65
C THR A 242 -20.30 6.54 18.49
N ASP A 243 -21.17 5.54 18.29
CA ASP A 243 -20.73 4.15 18.03
C ASP A 243 -19.74 4.06 16.85
N GLU A 244 -19.91 4.91 15.84
CA GLU A 244 -19.01 5.00 14.68
C GLU A 244 -17.65 5.59 15.05
N GLN A 245 -17.61 6.65 15.86
CA GLN A 245 -16.35 7.23 16.34
C GLN A 245 -15.63 6.31 17.34
N GLN A 246 -16.37 5.53 18.12
CA GLN A 246 -15.79 4.49 18.97
C GLN A 246 -15.11 3.42 18.11
N ALA A 247 -15.72 3.00 16.99
CA ALA A 247 -15.10 2.05 16.08
C ALA A 247 -13.81 2.58 15.45
N LEU A 248 -13.75 3.88 15.13
CA LEU A 248 -12.51 4.53 14.68
C LEU A 248 -11.43 4.53 15.77
N LEU A 249 -11.82 4.76 17.03
CA LEU A 249 -10.89 4.71 18.17
C LEU A 249 -10.29 3.32 18.37
N ASP A 250 -11.12 2.30 18.25
CA ASP A 250 -10.69 0.91 18.33
C ASP A 250 -9.78 0.54 17.14
N SER A 251 -9.98 1.15 15.97
CA SER A 251 -9.05 1.01 14.84
C SER A 251 -7.72 1.69 15.09
N ILE A 252 -7.69 2.86 15.73
CA ILE A 252 -6.43 3.52 16.14
C ILE A 252 -5.63 2.60 17.07
N THR A 253 -6.30 1.88 17.97
CA THR A 253 -5.65 0.89 18.83
C THR A 253 -4.94 -0.20 18.02
N LEU A 254 -5.61 -0.74 17.00
CA LEU A 254 -4.97 -1.66 16.06
C LEU A 254 -3.74 -1.03 15.40
N ASP A 255 -3.88 0.18 14.88
CA ASP A 255 -2.80 0.88 14.17
C ASP A 255 -1.56 1.10 15.05
N LEU A 256 -1.76 1.42 16.33
CA LEU A 256 -0.68 1.56 17.31
C LEU A 256 0.05 0.23 17.55
N ASN A 257 -0.67 -0.90 17.55
CA ASN A 257 -0.06 -2.23 17.64
C ASN A 257 0.76 -2.56 16.37
N LEU A 258 0.24 -2.24 15.18
CA LEU A 258 0.98 -2.40 13.92
C LEU A 258 2.26 -1.54 13.91
N LEU A 259 2.17 -0.31 14.40
CA LEU A 259 3.30 0.60 14.50
C LEU A 259 4.34 0.08 15.50
N SER A 260 3.92 -0.44 16.65
CA SER A 260 4.84 -1.06 17.63
C SER A 260 5.61 -2.23 17.01
N ALA A 261 4.92 -3.16 16.33
CA ALA A 261 5.56 -4.29 15.67
C ALA A 261 6.51 -3.85 14.54
N SER A 262 6.18 -2.76 13.83
CA SER A 262 7.07 -2.14 12.85
C SER A 262 8.34 -1.58 13.48
N ILE A 263 8.25 -0.95 14.66
CA ILE A 263 9.44 -0.44 15.33
C ILE A 263 10.32 -1.62 15.71
N ASP A 264 9.79 -2.65 16.39
CA ASP A 264 10.55 -3.87 16.75
C ASP A 264 11.28 -4.48 15.53
N ALA A 265 10.58 -4.60 14.40
CA ALA A 265 11.14 -5.10 13.16
C ALA A 265 12.31 -4.24 12.62
N LEU A 266 12.27 -2.92 12.78
CA LEU A 266 13.36 -2.01 12.42
C LEU A 266 14.56 -2.17 13.36
N LEU A 267 14.33 -2.41 14.64
CA LEU A 267 15.40 -2.57 15.63
C LEU A 267 16.21 -3.83 15.38
N ASP A 268 15.52 -4.90 15.01
CA ASP A 268 16.16 -6.15 14.62
C ASP A 268 17.10 -5.97 13.41
N VAL A 269 16.78 -5.03 12.52
CA VAL A 269 17.59 -4.74 11.31
C VAL A 269 18.74 -3.78 11.61
N VAL A 270 18.49 -2.71 12.37
CA VAL A 270 19.46 -1.62 12.60
C VAL A 270 20.41 -1.94 13.76
N GLY A 271 19.99 -2.77 14.71
CA GLY A 271 20.72 -3.10 15.93
C GLY A 271 20.43 -2.14 17.08
N ASP A 272 20.69 -2.62 18.30
CA ASP A 272 20.22 -2.05 19.58
C ASP A 272 21.01 -0.80 20.07
N ASP A 273 22.04 -0.38 19.33
CA ASP A 273 23.00 0.65 19.78
C ASP A 273 22.50 2.08 19.46
N ASN A 274 21.63 2.61 20.34
CA ASN A 274 20.99 3.95 20.34
C ASN A 274 19.71 4.06 19.52
N ASN A 275 18.62 3.72 20.18
CA ASN A 275 17.33 3.62 19.55
C ASN A 275 16.49 4.89 19.75
N GLU A 276 16.96 5.99 19.16
CA GLU A 276 16.23 7.27 19.18
C GLU A 276 14.82 7.13 18.60
N LEU A 277 14.61 6.16 17.70
CA LEU A 277 13.32 5.86 17.12
C LEU A 277 12.35 5.25 18.13
N GLN A 278 12.77 4.21 18.87
CA GLN A 278 11.94 3.64 19.95
C GLN A 278 11.70 4.66 21.05
N ASP A 279 12.72 5.43 21.46
CA ASP A 279 12.54 6.45 22.48
C ASP A 279 11.49 7.49 22.05
N ALA A 280 11.52 7.92 20.78
CA ALA A 280 10.52 8.83 20.22
C ALA A 280 9.13 8.18 20.11
N PHE A 281 9.08 6.89 19.77
CA PHE A 281 7.82 6.14 19.70
C PHE A 281 7.20 5.93 21.09
N ASP A 282 7.99 5.55 22.08
CA ASP A 282 7.57 5.40 23.48
C ASP A 282 7.10 6.75 24.06
N GLU A 283 7.78 7.85 23.71
CA GLU A 283 7.33 9.19 24.09
C GLU A 283 5.98 9.53 23.43
N PHE A 284 5.80 9.21 22.15
CA PHE A 284 4.53 9.38 21.45
C PHE A 284 3.42 8.52 22.06
N LEU A 285 3.67 7.22 22.26
CA LEU A 285 2.75 6.29 22.91
C LEU A 285 2.36 6.80 24.30
N GLY A 286 3.32 7.21 25.13
CA GLY A 286 3.02 7.74 26.46
C GLY A 286 2.17 9.02 26.48
N LYS A 287 2.09 9.75 25.35
CA LYS A 287 1.18 10.91 25.19
C LYS A 287 -0.24 10.49 24.81
N ILE A 288 -0.40 9.45 24.00
CA ILE A 288 -1.70 8.97 23.50
C ILE A 288 -2.32 7.88 24.37
N ASP A 289 -1.52 6.94 24.85
CA ASP A 289 -1.84 5.85 25.78
C ASP A 289 -0.99 6.02 27.05
N SER A 290 -1.55 6.76 28.01
CA SER A 290 -0.85 7.13 29.25
C SER A 290 -0.56 5.95 30.17
N ASN A 291 -1.27 4.84 29.98
CA ASN A 291 -1.20 3.66 30.84
C ASN A 291 -0.35 2.54 30.21
N ASN A 292 -0.06 2.66 28.91
CA ASN A 292 0.81 1.80 28.12
C ASN A 292 0.31 0.35 28.08
N ASP A 293 -1.01 0.16 27.95
CA ASP A 293 -1.66 -1.13 27.72
C ASP A 293 -1.96 -1.39 26.23
N LEU A 294 -1.55 -0.47 25.35
CA LEU A 294 -1.79 -0.47 23.92
C LEU A 294 -3.28 -0.53 23.59
N MET A 295 -4.14 0.02 24.45
CA MET A 295 -5.59 0.10 24.26
C MET A 295 -6.03 1.54 24.46
N LEU A 296 -6.32 2.23 23.35
CA LEU A 296 -6.66 3.65 23.41
C LEU A 296 -8.08 3.84 23.92
N THR A 297 -8.22 4.38 25.13
CA THR A 297 -9.53 4.74 25.68
C THR A 297 -9.99 6.12 25.22
N SER A 298 -11.31 6.37 25.26
CA SER A 298 -11.87 7.70 24.93
C SER A 298 -11.27 8.81 25.82
N ALA A 299 -11.04 8.52 27.11
CA ALA A 299 -10.45 9.49 28.03
C ALA A 299 -8.98 9.81 27.70
N GLU A 300 -8.22 8.82 27.25
CA GLU A 300 -6.83 9.00 26.82
C GLU A 300 -6.74 9.75 25.50
N PHE A 301 -7.62 9.44 24.55
CA PHE A 301 -7.73 10.20 23.31
C PHE A 301 -8.12 11.66 23.54
N GLU A 302 -9.12 11.92 24.39
CA GLU A 302 -9.47 13.28 24.81
C GLU A 302 -8.27 13.98 25.45
N ASN A 303 -7.54 13.29 26.34
CA ASN A 303 -6.35 13.85 26.96
C ASN A 303 -5.26 14.17 25.94
N TYR A 304 -5.02 13.30 24.97
CA TYR A 304 -4.07 13.54 23.88
C TYR A 304 -4.42 14.79 23.09
N ILE A 305 -5.65 14.90 22.57
CA ILE A 305 -6.11 16.06 21.79
C ILE A 305 -6.01 17.36 22.59
N ASN A 306 -6.35 17.33 23.89
CA ASN A 306 -6.26 18.50 24.76
C ASN A 306 -4.81 18.93 25.08
N ASN A 307 -3.81 18.07 24.85
CA ASN A 307 -2.40 18.32 25.18
C ASN A 307 -1.49 18.46 23.96
N LEU A 308 -2.04 18.57 22.73
CA LEU A 308 -1.31 18.96 21.52
C LEU A 308 -0.79 20.40 21.62
#